data_AF-A0A6M6E451-F1
#
_entry.id   AF-A0A6M6E451-F1
#
_cell.length_a   1.000
_cell.length_b   1.000
_cell.length_c   1.000
_cell.angle_alpha   90.00
_cell.angle_beta   90.00
_cell.angle_gamma   90.00
#
_symmetry.space_group_name_H-M   'P 1'
#
loop_
_entity.id
_entity.type
_entity.pdbx_description
1 polymer ?
#
loop_
_entity_poly.entity_id
_entity_poly.type
_entity_poly.pdbx_seq_one_letter_code
_entity_poly.pdbx_strand_id
1 'polypeptide(L)' 'MRNSFLNGMKVKTTEEYYKQNKRRVIGEVVLPKGVTPHPIATPVRWLKQEGNIIKEQQDQVVIMVSTDLEKVNKLN' A
#
# COMPACT_ATOMS: atom_id res chain seq x y z
N MET A 1 10.34 -2.99 17.20
CA MET A 1 9.94 -1.79 16.44
C MET A 1 9.18 -2.25 15.20
N ARG A 2 7.92 -1.84 15.01
CA ARG A 2 7.19 -2.16 13.77
C ARG A 2 7.85 -1.38 12.63
N ASN A 3 8.49 -2.08 11.71
CA ASN A 3 9.19 -1.49 10.57
C ASN A 3 8.22 -0.64 9.75
N SER A 4 8.42 0.67 9.77
CA SER A 4 7.64 1.59 8.94
C SER A 4 8.04 1.43 7.47
N PHE A 5 7.10 1.67 6.56
CA PHE A 5 7.37 1.65 5.13
C PHE A 5 8.07 2.93 4.70
N LEU A 6 9.18 2.80 3.97
CA LEU A 6 9.96 3.92 3.49
C LEU A 6 9.44 4.39 2.13
N ASN A 7 9.74 5.63 1.77
CA ASN A 7 9.42 6.18 0.45
C ASN A 7 10.00 5.29 -0.66
N GLY A 8 9.22 5.04 -1.72
CA GLY A 8 9.61 4.22 -2.86
C GLY A 8 9.54 2.70 -2.64
N MET A 9 9.15 2.24 -1.44
CA MET A 9 8.96 0.81 -1.21
C MET A 9 7.75 0.29 -1.98
N LYS A 10 7.94 -0.79 -2.74
CA LYS A 10 6.83 -1.54 -3.33
C LYS A 10 6.12 -2.35 -2.25
N VAL A 11 4.82 -2.20 -2.21
CA VAL A 11 3.93 -2.87 -1.25
C VAL A 11 2.76 -3.51 -1.97
N LYS A 12 2.18 -4.51 -1.33
CA LYS A 12 0.88 -5.04 -1.72
C LYS A 12 0.02 -5.26 -0.48
N THR A 13 -1.28 -5.34 -0.68
CA THR A 13 -2.21 -5.69 0.40
C THR A 13 -2.01 -7.13 0.87
N THR A 14 -2.19 -7.37 2.17
CA THR A 14 -2.18 -8.71 2.74
C THR A 14 -3.39 -9.54 2.29
N GLU A 15 -3.33 -10.86 2.49
CA GLU A 15 -4.48 -11.74 2.22
C GLU A 15 -5.67 -11.45 3.15
N GLU A 16 -5.42 -10.96 4.37
CA GLU A 16 -6.50 -10.58 5.29
C GLU A 16 -7.28 -9.37 4.75
N TYR A 17 -6.58 -8.36 4.24
CA TYR A 17 -7.21 -7.24 3.54
C TYR A 17 -8.07 -7.74 2.36
N TYR A 18 -7.56 -8.69 1.57
CA TYR A 18 -8.32 -9.27 0.46
C TYR A 18 -9.57 -10.02 0.92
N LYS A 19 -9.52 -10.78 2.01
CA LYS A 19 -10.70 -11.50 2.53
C LYS A 19 -11.84 -10.54 2.88
N GLN A 20 -11.51 -9.38 3.46
CA GLN A 20 -12.47 -8.37 3.91
C GLN A 20 -12.97 -7.50 2.76
N ASN A 21 -12.08 -7.00 1.90
CA ASN A 21 -12.40 -6.00 0.89
C ASN A 21 -12.64 -6.59 -0.51
N LYS A 22 -12.31 -7.88 -0.71
CA LYS A 22 -12.30 -8.57 -2.01
C LYS A 22 -11.50 -7.81 -3.08
N ARG A 23 -10.46 -7.09 -2.64
CA ARG A 23 -9.56 -6.29 -3.48
C ARG A 23 -8.12 -6.58 -3.13
N ARG A 24 -7.28 -6.78 -4.14
CA ARG A 24 -5.83 -6.70 -3.99
C ARG A 24 -5.33 -5.39 -4.59
N VAL A 25 -4.38 -4.77 -3.92
CA VAL A 25 -3.69 -3.58 -4.41
C VAL A 25 -2.20 -3.87 -4.41
N ILE A 26 -1.53 -3.52 -5.52
CA ILE A 26 -0.08 -3.40 -5.59
C ILE A 26 0.22 -1.93 -5.82
N GLY A 27 1.16 -1.39 -5.06
CA GLY A 27 1.47 0.02 -5.07
C GLY A 27 2.87 0.34 -4.61
N GLU A 28 3.13 1.63 -4.54
CA GLU A 28 4.40 2.20 -4.09
C GLU A 28 4.14 3.24 -3.00
N VAL A 29 4.96 3.21 -1.96
CA VAL A 29 4.84 4.13 -0.83
C VAL A 29 5.32 5.51 -1.25
N VAL A 30 4.50 6.54 -1.04
CA VAL A 30 4.79 7.92 -1.41
C VAL A 30 4.79 8.81 -0.18
N LEU A 31 5.97 9.19 0.30
CA LEU A 31 6.13 10.14 1.39
C LEU A 31 6.57 11.50 0.86
N PRO A 32 5.93 12.61 1.27
CA PRO A 32 6.43 13.95 0.98
C PRO A 32 7.83 14.16 1.55
N LYS A 33 8.60 15.06 0.91
CA LYS A 33 9.95 15.41 1.37
C LYS A 33 9.89 15.94 2.81
N GLY A 34 10.72 15.38 3.69
CA GLY A 34 10.80 15.77 5.10
C GLY A 34 9.75 15.13 6.01
N VAL A 35 8.89 14.24 5.50
CA VAL A 35 7.92 13.51 6.33
C VAL A 35 8.52 12.22 6.86
N THR A 36 8.44 12.02 8.17
CA THR A 36 8.81 10.77 8.83
C THR A 36 7.73 9.71 8.60
N PRO A 37 8.11 8.47 8.22
CA PRO A 37 7.18 7.36 8.09
C PRO A 37 6.30 7.16 9.34
N HIS A 38 4.98 7.03 9.15
CA HIS A 38 4.05 6.80 10.25
C HIS A 38 3.79 5.30 10.46
N PRO A 39 3.82 4.78 11.70
CA PRO A 39 3.75 3.35 11.96
C PRO A 39 2.37 2.71 11.68
N ILE A 40 1.30 3.51 11.65
CA ILE A 40 -0.09 3.03 11.48
C ILE A 40 -0.65 3.33 10.09
N ALA A 41 -0.21 4.40 9.45
CA ALA A 41 -0.82 4.92 8.22
C ALA A 41 0.28 5.15 7.18
N THR A 42 0.12 4.55 6.01
CA THR A 42 1.09 4.60 4.93
C THR A 42 0.42 5.15 3.68
N PRO A 43 0.86 6.30 3.15
CA PRO A 43 0.41 6.77 1.84
C PRO A 43 0.98 5.86 0.75
N VAL A 44 0.10 5.27 -0.05
CA VAL A 44 0.47 4.35 -1.13
C VAL A 44 -0.16 4.84 -2.42
N ARG A 45 0.64 5.00 -3.47
CA ARG A 45 0.13 5.13 -4.84
C ARG A 45 -0.32 3.77 -5.34
N TRP A 46 -1.59 3.63 -5.68
CA TRP A 46 -2.17 2.39 -6.16
C TRP A 46 -1.83 2.20 -7.64
N LEU A 47 -0.91 1.27 -7.94
CA LEU A 47 -0.40 1.04 -9.30
C LEU A 47 -1.16 -0.07 -10.02
N LYS A 48 -1.69 -1.05 -9.30
CA LYS A 48 -2.52 -2.11 -9.84
C LYS A 48 -3.57 -2.52 -8.83
N GLN A 49 -4.77 -2.80 -9.32
CA GLN A 49 -5.87 -3.37 -8.55
C GLN A 49 -6.36 -4.68 -9.17
N GLU A 50 -6.82 -5.60 -8.33
CA GLU A 50 -7.48 -6.85 -8.74
C GLU A 50 -8.70 -7.09 -7.84
N GLY A 51 -9.73 -7.78 -8.37
CA GLY A 51 -10.98 -8.03 -7.65
C GLY A 51 -11.95 -6.85 -7.75
N ASN A 52 -12.50 -6.41 -6.62
CA ASN A 52 -13.46 -5.30 -6.55
C ASN A 52 -12.78 -3.94 -6.69
N ILE A 53 -12.51 -3.52 -7.93
CA ILE A 53 -11.73 -2.31 -8.27
C ILE A 53 -12.48 -1.01 -7.93
N ILE A 54 -11.76 -0.01 -7.38
CA ILE A 54 -12.22 1.40 -7.34
C ILE A 54 -11.40 2.16 -8.38
N LYS A 55 -12.01 2.46 -9.52
CA LYS A 55 -11.32 3.05 -10.68
C LYS A 55 -10.74 4.42 -10.35
N GLU A 56 -11.43 5.19 -9.53
CA GLU A 56 -11.07 6.54 -9.11
C GLU A 56 -9.80 6.57 -8.24
N GLN A 57 -9.43 5.43 -7.64
CA GLN A 57 -8.23 5.29 -6.81
C GLN A 57 -7.03 4.75 -7.60
N GLN A 58 -7.22 4.33 -8.85
CA GLN A 58 -6.11 3.90 -9.71
C GLN A 58 -5.17 5.09 -9.95
N ASP A 59 -3.87 4.84 -9.78
CA ASP A 59 -2.78 5.82 -9.88
C ASP A 59 -2.83 6.98 -8.87
N GLN A 60 -3.80 6.97 -7.95
CA GLN A 60 -3.92 7.94 -6.87
C GLN A 60 -3.14 7.52 -5.63
N VAL A 61 -2.75 8.51 -4.81
CA VAL A 61 -2.17 8.27 -3.49
C VAL A 61 -3.31 8.12 -2.49
N VAL A 62 -3.37 6.94 -1.86
CA VAL A 62 -4.38 6.57 -0.87
C VAL A 62 -3.69 6.27 0.45
N ILE A 63 -4.22 6.80 1.55
CA ILE A 63 -3.76 6.44 2.89
C ILE A 63 -4.29 5.04 3.22
N MET A 64 -3.37 4.10 3.43
CA MET A 64 -3.69 2.74 3.82
C MET A 64 -3.22 2.46 5.25
N VAL A 65 -3.86 1.52 5.93
CA VAL A 65 -3.39 1.06 7.23
C VAL A 65 -2.13 0.22 7.01
N SER A 66 -1.06 0.52 7.75
CA SER A 66 0.24 -0.15 7.57
C SER A 66 0.18 -1.66 7.81
N THR A 67 -0.74 -2.14 8.65
CA THR A 67 -0.92 -3.59 8.90
C THR A 67 -1.60 -4.32 7.75
N ASP A 68 -2.24 -3.59 6.84
CA ASP A 68 -2.87 -4.16 5.66
C ASP A 68 -1.88 -4.32 4.51
N LEU A 69 -0.63 -3.91 4.70
CA LEU A 69 0.43 -3.92 3.69
C LEU A 69 1.54 -4.90 4.03
N GLU A 70 2.12 -5.49 2.99
CA GLU A 70 3.36 -6.25 3.06
C GLU A 70 4.34 -5.81 1.98
N LYS A 71 5.64 -5.93 2.27
CA LYS A 71 6.72 -5.57 1.35
C LYS A 71 6.81 -6.58 0.20
N VAL A 72 6.99 -6.08 -1.02
CA VAL A 72 7.26 -6.94 -2.18
C VAL A 72 8.77 -7.04 -2.37
N ASN A 73 9.36 -8.18 -1.97
CA ASN A 73 10.82 -8.37 -2.03
C ASN A 73 11.36 -8.71 -3.43
N LYS A 74 10.50 -9.12 -4.38
CA LYS A 74 10.77 -9.29 -5.82
C LYS A 74 9.43 -9.55 -6.53
N LEU A 75 9.19 -8.88 -7.65
CA LEU A 75 8.22 -9.36 -8.64
C LEU A 75 8.93 -10.49 -9.37
N ASN A 76 8.55 -11.74 -9.09
CA ASN A 76 8.91 -12.85 -9.98
C ASN A 76 8.15 -12.70 -11.30
#